data_AF-M1BVP7-F1
#
_entry.id   AF-M1BVP7-F1
#
_cell.length_a   1.000
_cell.length_b   1.000
_cell.length_c   1.000
_cell.angle_alpha   90.00
_cell.angle_beta   90.00
_cell.angle_gamma   90.00
#
_symmetry.space_group_name_H-M   'P 1'
#
loop_
_entity.id
_entity.type
_entity.pdbx_description
1 polymer ?
#
loop_
_entity_poly.entity_id
_entity_poly.type
_entity_poly.pdbx_seq_one_letter_code
_entity_poly.pdbx_strand_id
1 'polypeptide(L)' 'MRVSEDGVVESEETKRCIEIVMDGGEKGEEMRKNAQKWKELAREAVKECGSSEVNLKAFVQEVGKSC' A
#
# COMPACT_ATOMS: atom_id res chain seq x y z
N MET A 1 13.29 3.54 -13.18
CA MET A 1 12.22 4.26 -13.87
C MET A 1 12.89 5.19 -14.86
N ARG A 2 12.55 5.11 -16.15
CA ARG A 2 13.10 6.03 -17.16
C ARG A 2 12.34 7.34 -17.11
N VAL A 3 13.08 8.42 -16.96
CA VAL A 3 12.58 9.77 -16.77
C VAL A 3 13.43 10.69 -17.63
N SER A 4 12.80 11.61 -18.35
CA SER A 4 13.46 12.63 -19.16
C SER A 4 14.11 13.71 -18.29
N GLU A 5 14.91 14.57 -18.90
CA GLU A 5 15.66 15.63 -18.21
C GLU A 5 14.76 16.67 -17.52
N ASP A 6 13.53 16.86 -18.02
CA ASP A 6 12.49 17.70 -17.44
C ASP A 6 11.69 17.00 -16.32
N GLY A 7 12.06 15.78 -15.94
CA GLY A 7 11.42 15.02 -14.85
C GLY A 7 10.15 14.29 -15.24
N VAL A 8 9.83 14.21 -16.53
CA VAL A 8 8.63 13.53 -17.05
C VAL A 8 8.92 12.04 -17.29
N VAL A 9 7.95 11.17 -16.98
CA VAL A 9 8.08 9.73 -17.22
C VAL A 9 7.78 9.43 -18.68
N GLU A 10 8.67 8.67 -19.33
CA GLU A 10 8.49 8.25 -20.72
C GLU A 10 7.25 7.35 -20.88
N SER A 11 6.49 7.52 -21.97
CA SER A 11 5.29 6.71 -22.23
C SER A 11 5.56 5.20 -22.27
N GLU A 12 6.71 4.82 -22.80
CA GLU A 12 7.21 3.46 -22.93
C GLU A 12 7.51 2.84 -21.56
N GLU A 13 7.98 3.65 -20.60
CA GLU A 13 8.14 3.25 -19.22
C GLU A 13 6.79 2.91 -18.59
N THR A 14 5.80 3.80 -18.76
CA THR A 14 4.45 3.57 -18.25
C THR A 14 3.83 2.31 -18.85
N LYS A 15 3.93 2.14 -20.17
CA LYS A 15 3.44 0.94 -20.87
C LYS A 15 4.10 -0.33 -20.33
N ARG A 16 5.42 -0.36 -20.24
CA ARG A 16 6.16 -1.52 -19.73
C ARG A 16 5.77 -1.88 -18.30
N CYS A 17 5.60 -0.88 -17.43
CA CYS A 17 5.17 -1.10 -16.04
C CYS A 17 3.78 -1.70 -15.97
N ILE A 18 2.83 -1.22 -16.78
CA ILE A 18 1.48 -1.78 -16.87
C ILE A 18 1.54 -3.23 -17.36
N GLU A 19 2.32 -3.50 -18.41
CA GLU A 19 2.49 -4.86 -18.95
C GLU A 19 3.02 -5.82 -17.89
N ILE A 20 4.10 -5.48 -17.17
CA ILE A 20 4.67 -6.33 -16.10
C ILE A 20 3.64 -6.67 -15.01
N VAL A 21 2.77 -5.72 -14.67
CA VAL A 21 1.76 -5.94 -13.63
C VAL A 21 0.60 -6.79 -14.17
N MET A 22 0.28 -6.71 -15.46
CA MET A 22 -0.92 -7.31 -16.05
C MET A 22 -0.67 -8.61 -16.83
N ASP A 23 0.55 -8.89 -17.26
CA ASP A 23 0.90 -9.95 -18.22
C ASP A 23 0.74 -11.39 -17.71
N GLY A 24 0.47 -11.58 -16.42
CA GLY A 24 0.31 -12.91 -15.82
C GLY A 24 1.65 -13.63 -15.59
N GLY A 25 2.77 -12.95 -15.81
CA GLY A 25 4.10 -13.45 -15.50
C GLY A 25 4.34 -13.53 -13.98
N GLU A 26 5.37 -14.28 -13.60
CA GLU A 26 5.73 -14.55 -12.20
C GLU A 26 5.86 -13.26 -11.36
N LYS A 27 6.49 -12.23 -11.92
CA LYS A 27 6.69 -10.94 -11.25
C LYS A 27 5.36 -10.23 -10.94
N GLY A 28 4.44 -10.18 -11.92
CA GLY A 28 3.13 -9.59 -11.73
C GLY A 28 2.28 -10.35 -10.71
N GLU A 29 2.33 -11.69 -10.75
CA GLU A 29 1.66 -12.56 -9.78
C GLU A 29 2.20 -12.39 -8.36
N GLU A 30 3.52 -12.29 -8.18
CA GLU A 30 4.13 -12.03 -6.89
C GLU A 30 3.68 -10.67 -6.32
N MET A 31 3.65 -9.63 -7.16
CA MET A 31 3.15 -8.31 -6.78
C MET A 31 1.68 -8.38 -6.33
N ARG A 32 0.82 -9.12 -7.04
CA ARG A 32 -0.59 -9.33 -6.66
C ARG A 32 -0.73 -10.04 -5.33
N LYS A 33 0.01 -11.14 -5.10
CA LYS A 33 -0.01 -11.88 -3.83
C LYS A 33 0.42 -11.01 -2.66
N ASN A 34 1.48 -10.23 -2.84
CA ASN A 34 1.95 -9.29 -1.82
C ASN A 34 0.88 -8.23 -1.53
N ALA A 35 0.26 -7.63 -2.55
CA ALA A 35 -0.82 -6.66 -2.38
C ALA A 35 -2.04 -7.25 -1.64
N GLN A 36 -2.41 -8.50 -1.92
CA GLN A 36 -3.47 -9.20 -1.19
C GLN A 36 -3.13 -9.40 0.28
N LYS A 37 -1.90 -9.85 0.59
CA LYS A 37 -1.42 -9.99 1.96
C LYS A 37 -1.47 -8.66 2.72
N TRP A 38 -1.00 -7.57 2.12
CA TRP A 38 -1.07 -6.24 2.74
C TRP A 38 -2.51 -5.77 2.96
N LYS A 39 -3.41 -6.05 2.01
CA LYS A 39 -4.84 -5.75 2.15
C LYS A 39 -5.48 -6.48 3.33
N GLU A 40 -5.16 -7.75 3.52
CA GLU A 40 -5.65 -8.54 4.66
C GLU A 40 -5.10 -8.00 5.98
N LEU A 41 -3.80 -7.76 6.06
CA LEU A 41 -3.17 -7.18 7.26
C LEU A 41 -3.78 -5.81 7.62
N ALA A 42 -4.02 -4.95 6.63
CA ALA A 42 -4.65 -3.65 6.84
C ALA A 42 -6.08 -3.80 7.39
N ARG A 43 -6.88 -4.74 6.85
CA ARG A 43 -8.23 -5.03 7.34
C ARG A 43 -8.21 -5.54 8.79
N GLU A 44 -7.29 -6.44 9.11
CA GLU A 44 -7.11 -7.00 10.45
C GLU A 44 -6.63 -5.96 11.47
N ALA A 45 -5.86 -4.96 11.03
CA ALA A 45 -5.39 -3.89 11.91
C ALA A 45 -6.52 -2.92 12.28
N VAL A 46 -7.45 -2.63 11.36
CA VAL A 46 -8.50 -1.61 11.55
C VAL A 46 -9.85 -2.14 12.06
N LYS A 47 -10.06 -3.46 12.07
CA LYS A 47 -11.29 -4.07 12.60
C LYS A 47 -11.43 -3.86 14.11
N GLU A 48 -12.60 -4.23 14.66
CA GLU A 48 -12.82 -4.25 16.11
C GLU A 48 -11.81 -5.16 16.83
N CYS A 49 -11.26 -4.64 17.93
CA CYS A 49 -10.13 -5.20 18.68
C CYS A 49 -8.83 -5.32 17.85
N GLY A 50 -8.76 -4.67 16.68
CA GLY A 50 -7.58 -4.60 15.83
C GLY A 50 -6.51 -3.67 16.38
N SER A 51 -5.27 -3.87 15.97
CA SER A 51 -4.11 -3.14 16.50
C SER A 51 -4.19 -1.62 16.28
N SER A 52 -4.68 -1.17 15.12
CA SER A 52 -4.87 0.26 14.85
C SER A 52 -6.03 0.84 15.65
N GLU A 53 -7.12 0.09 15.87
CA GLU A 53 -8.24 0.54 16.71
C GLU A 53 -7.80 0.70 18.18
N VAL A 54 -7.09 -0.30 18.72
CA VAL A 54 -6.55 -0.27 20.09
C VAL A 54 -5.59 0.91 20.27
N ASN A 55 -4.66 1.10 19.34
CA ASN A 55 -3.71 2.20 19.40
C ASN A 55 -4.40 3.56 19.30
N LEU A 56 -5.41 3.70 18.43
CA LEU A 56 -6.16 4.95 18.31
C LEU A 56 -6.94 5.27 19.60
N LYS A 57 -7.58 4.28 20.22
CA LYS A 57 -8.23 4.44 21.53
C LYS A 57 -7.24 4.90 22.60
N ALA A 58 -6.06 4.29 22.66
CA ALA A 58 -5.02 4.68 23.61
C ALA A 58 -4.56 6.13 23.40
N PHE A 59 -4.31 6.52 22.14
CA PHE A 59 -3.93 7.89 21.80
C PHE A 59 -5.00 8.92 22.21
N VAL A 60 -6.27 8.68 21.87
CA VAL A 60 -7.37 9.60 22.24
C VAL A 60 -7.51 9.71 23.76
N GLN A 61 -7.35 8.61 24.50
CA GLN A 61 -7.35 8.63 25.96
C GLN A 61 -6.20 9.46 26.54
N GLU A 62 -5.01 9.40 25.94
CA GLU A 62 -3.85 10.17 26.37
C GLU A 62 -4.05 11.68 26.14
N VAL A 63 -4.49 12.06 24.94
CA VAL A 63 -4.79 13.46 24.59
C VAL A 63 -5.92 14.01 25.48
N GLY A 64 -6.97 13.21 25.71
CA GLY A 64 -8.12 13.62 26.52
C GLY A 64 -7.81 13.84 28.01
N LYS A 65 -6.75 13.23 28.54
CA LYS A 65 -6.27 13.46 29.93
C LYS A 65 -5.49 14.77 30.10
N SER A 66 -5.14 15.44 29.00
CA SER A 66 -4.38 16.69 29.02
C SER A 66 -5.26 17.94 29.13
N CYS A 67 -6.55 17.79 29.50
CA CYS A 67 -7.50 18.85 29.86
C CYS A 67 -7.98 18.62 31.29
#